data_AF-A0A1H1VVU9-F1
#
_entry.id   AF-A0A1H1VVU9-F1
#
_cell.length_a   1.000
_cell.length_b   1.000
_cell.length_c   1.000
_cell.angle_alpha   90.00
_cell.angle_beta   90.00
_cell.angle_gamma   90.00
#
_symmetry.space_group_name_H-M   'P 1'
#
loop_
_entity.id
_entity.type
_entity.pdbx_description
1 polymer ?
#
loop_
_entity_poly.entity_id
_entity_poly.type
_entity_poly.pdbx_seq_one_letter_code
_entity_poly.pdbx_strand_id
1 'polypeptide(L)'
;MLKKAIKFLRDSLLEDFGQPATLINLLRADVGLNRHLVEHEKGISASEVVRWNDFGDLGYETSRMYRRRLNGWTRSPGSYQNYGSTSLIREDLLSLGTVREIHRWNCDIQQVDGFSASKSELRKFKSMDAMVERNSQPMITPVTQEKLEENLRWDEIRIISREDHDYFSTWEWDGRVFLINSGGSHHFAAAKYIAKRIGVNVPLTGRYKVYGINQVALASLRRDFDMFVLSWHCKQQMDFHRAMQRFEATYYWKDLPRPYTDQAAIFLPKAEKRAGKVSEVLREAGFQDLGLYLLKLANATAHHVSVV
;
A
#
# COMPACT_ATOMS: atom_id res chain seq x y z
N MET A 1 23.57 -15.03 36.48
CA MET A 1 22.42 -15.97 36.30
C MET A 1 21.23 -15.59 37.17
N LEU A 2 21.41 -15.38 38.48
CA LEU A 2 20.34 -15.02 39.44
C LEU A 2 19.49 -13.79 39.04
N LYS A 3 20.11 -12.68 38.60
CA LYS A 3 19.37 -11.47 38.16
C LYS A 3 18.44 -11.72 36.96
N LYS A 4 18.82 -12.60 36.02
CA LYS A 4 17.99 -12.96 34.86
C LYS A 4 16.80 -13.84 35.28
N ALA A 5 17.02 -14.77 36.22
CA ALA A 5 15.96 -15.62 36.77
C ALA A 5 14.93 -14.80 37.58
N ILE A 6 15.38 -13.87 38.42
CA ILE A 6 14.49 -12.97 39.17
C ILE A 6 13.65 -12.10 38.21
N LYS A 7 14.28 -11.53 37.18
CA LYS A 7 13.56 -10.76 36.15
C LYS A 7 12.51 -11.63 35.45
N PHE A 8 12.88 -12.85 35.07
CA PHE A 8 11.96 -13.78 34.41
C PHE A 8 10.74 -14.09 35.29
N LEU A 9 10.93 -14.41 36.57
CA LEU A 9 9.83 -14.71 37.50
C LEU A 9 8.92 -13.50 37.71
N ARG A 10 9.51 -12.29 37.85
CA ARG A 10 8.74 -11.06 37.94
C ARG A 10 7.89 -10.82 36.70
N ASP A 11 8.48 -10.95 35.51
CA ASP A 11 7.77 -10.72 34.24
C ASP A 11 6.62 -11.73 34.09
N SER A 12 6.82 -13.00 34.45
CA SER A 12 5.75 -14.01 34.47
C SER A 12 4.60 -13.64 35.39
N LEU A 13 4.89 -13.21 36.62
CA LEU A 13 3.84 -12.78 37.56
C LEU A 13 3.05 -11.60 37.00
N LEU A 14 3.72 -10.62 36.41
CA LEU A 14 3.05 -9.47 35.79
C LEU A 14 2.13 -9.90 34.63
N GLU A 15 2.56 -10.86 33.82
CA GLU A 15 1.76 -11.44 32.73
C GLU A 15 0.51 -12.15 33.25
N ASP A 16 0.64 -12.92 34.34
CA ASP A 16 -0.50 -13.57 35.01
C ASP A 16 -1.52 -12.55 35.54
N PHE A 17 -1.03 -11.40 36.02
CA PHE A 17 -1.88 -10.26 36.44
C PHE A 17 -2.36 -9.39 35.26
N GLY A 18 -2.13 -9.81 34.02
CA GLY A 18 -2.67 -9.15 32.83
C GLY A 18 -1.84 -7.97 32.32
N GLN A 19 -0.57 -7.85 32.71
CA GLN A 19 0.36 -6.85 32.18
C GLN A 19 1.35 -7.53 31.21
N PRO A 20 1.45 -7.07 29.94
CA PRO A 20 2.35 -7.68 28.94
C PRO A 20 3.82 -7.28 29.18
N ALA A 21 4.41 -7.71 30.29
CA ALA A 21 5.73 -7.28 30.75
C ALA A 21 6.85 -7.58 29.75
N THR A 22 6.81 -8.73 29.09
CA THR A 22 7.80 -9.08 28.05
C THR A 22 7.74 -8.11 26.87
N LEU A 23 6.54 -7.73 26.42
CA LEU A 23 6.38 -6.73 25.35
C LEU A 23 6.89 -5.36 25.81
N ILE A 24 6.50 -4.90 27.00
CA ILE A 24 6.95 -3.62 27.56
C ILE A 24 8.49 -3.56 27.61
N ASN A 25 9.12 -4.64 28.06
CA ASN A 25 10.58 -4.74 28.10
C ASN A 25 11.21 -4.76 26.70
N LEU A 26 10.56 -5.39 25.72
CA LEU A 26 10.99 -5.39 24.32
C LEU A 26 10.97 -3.98 23.73
N LEU A 27 9.90 -3.23 23.98
CA LEU A 27 9.75 -1.85 23.49
C LEU A 27 10.75 -0.90 24.14
N ARG A 28 11.01 -1.04 25.44
CA ARG A 28 12.04 -0.27 26.16
C ARG A 28 13.46 -0.53 25.66
N ALA A 29 13.72 -1.71 25.09
CA ALA A 29 15.01 -2.04 24.52
C ALA A 29 15.24 -1.43 23.13
N ASP A 30 14.22 -0.76 22.56
CA ASP A 30 14.24 -0.11 21.25
C ASP A 30 14.88 -0.96 20.14
N VAL A 31 14.35 -2.16 19.95
CA VAL A 31 14.87 -3.10 18.95
C VAL A 31 14.48 -2.75 17.50
N GLY A 32 13.99 -1.53 17.26
CA GLY A 32 13.51 -1.10 15.94
C GLY A 32 12.20 -1.76 15.50
N LEU A 33 11.36 -2.19 16.45
CA LEU A 33 10.05 -2.80 16.16
C LEU A 33 9.04 -1.76 15.64
N ASN A 34 9.05 -0.56 16.20
CA ASN A 34 8.19 0.55 15.78
C ASN A 34 8.72 1.16 14.47
N ARG A 35 7.94 1.00 13.39
CA ARG A 35 8.25 1.58 12.08
C ARG A 35 6.99 2.23 11.54
N HIS A 36 7.12 3.51 11.18
CA HIS A 36 6.05 4.25 10.53
C HIS A 36 6.16 4.07 9.01
N LEU A 37 5.01 4.05 8.35
CA LEU A 37 4.90 4.15 6.90
C LEU A 37 5.45 5.51 6.48
N VAL A 38 6.43 5.49 5.59
CA VAL A 38 7.01 6.70 5.00
C VAL A 38 6.44 6.85 3.59
N GLU A 39 5.92 8.04 3.29
CA GLU A 39 5.52 8.36 1.92
C GLU A 39 6.76 8.60 1.06
N HIS A 40 6.78 7.96 -0.11
CA HIS A 40 7.85 8.13 -1.07
C HIS A 40 7.52 9.28 -2.03
N GLU A 41 8.57 9.94 -2.51
CA GLU A 41 8.43 11.01 -3.49
C GLU A 41 7.80 10.48 -4.79
N LYS A 42 6.73 11.15 -5.25
CA LYS A 42 5.95 10.78 -6.42
C LYS A 42 6.78 10.92 -7.71
N GLY A 43 6.89 9.84 -8.49
CA GLY A 43 7.53 9.82 -9.82
C GLY A 43 6.55 9.74 -10.99
N ILE A 44 6.95 9.14 -12.11
CA ILE A 44 6.05 8.86 -13.24
C ILE A 44 5.69 7.37 -13.39
N SER A 45 6.14 6.51 -12.48
CA SER A 45 5.82 5.08 -12.54
C SER A 45 4.55 4.77 -11.75
N ALA A 46 3.56 4.18 -12.42
CA ALA A 46 2.38 3.63 -11.75
C ALA A 46 2.73 2.51 -10.75
N SER A 47 3.93 1.92 -10.84
CA SER A 47 4.41 0.88 -9.92
C SER A 47 4.90 1.42 -8.57
N GLU A 48 5.05 2.74 -8.44
CA GLU A 48 5.44 3.43 -7.19
C GLU A 48 4.22 3.75 -6.32
N VAL A 49 3.02 3.66 -6.87
CA VAL A 49 1.78 3.86 -6.12
C VAL A 49 1.51 2.65 -5.24
N VAL A 50 1.36 2.88 -3.93
CA VAL A 50 1.03 1.85 -2.95
C VAL A 50 -0.33 1.24 -3.29
N ARG A 51 -0.41 -0.09 -3.37
CA ARG A 51 -1.61 -0.84 -3.79
C ARG A 51 -2.50 -1.22 -2.61
N TRP A 52 -3.06 -0.23 -1.91
CA TRP A 52 -4.00 -0.49 -0.81
C TRP A 52 -5.27 -1.24 -1.26
N ASN A 53 -5.67 -1.08 -2.52
CA ASN A 53 -6.78 -1.84 -3.12
C ASN A 53 -6.52 -3.35 -3.15
N ASP A 54 -5.25 -3.78 -3.16
CA ASP A 54 -4.88 -5.19 -3.19
C ASP A 54 -4.52 -5.72 -1.80
N PHE A 55 -4.60 -4.90 -0.74
CA PHE A 55 -4.08 -5.25 0.58
C PHE A 55 -4.68 -6.55 1.13
N GLY A 56 -5.94 -6.87 0.83
CA GLY A 56 -6.54 -8.14 1.26
C GLY A 56 -6.04 -9.38 0.53
N ASP A 57 -5.57 -9.21 -0.70
CA ASP A 57 -5.20 -10.29 -1.61
C ASP A 57 -3.95 -9.94 -2.44
N LEU A 58 -2.80 -9.82 -1.78
CA LEU A 58 -1.56 -9.48 -2.47
C LEU A 58 -1.09 -10.69 -3.29
N GLY A 59 -0.98 -10.54 -4.61
CA GLY A 59 -0.59 -11.64 -5.50
C GLY A 59 0.84 -12.18 -5.27
N TYR A 60 1.65 -11.47 -4.48
CA TYR A 60 3.03 -11.79 -4.13
C TYR A 60 3.23 -12.08 -2.63
N GLU A 61 2.17 -12.39 -1.88
CA GLU A 61 2.33 -12.82 -0.48
C GLU A 61 3.33 -13.95 -0.37
N THR A 62 4.18 -13.86 0.66
CA THR A 62 5.32 -14.75 0.89
C THR A 62 4.93 -16.23 0.97
N SER A 63 3.65 -16.54 1.24
CA SER A 63 3.11 -17.89 1.19
C SER A 63 1.74 -17.91 0.55
N ARG A 64 1.59 -18.73 -0.51
CA ARG A 64 0.30 -18.99 -1.16
C ARG A 64 -0.75 -19.58 -0.22
N MET A 65 -0.34 -20.28 0.84
CA MET A 65 -1.25 -20.81 1.86
C MET A 65 -1.85 -19.72 2.75
N TYR A 66 -1.21 -18.55 2.82
CA TYR A 66 -1.58 -17.42 3.66
C TYR A 66 -2.37 -16.34 2.90
N ARG A 67 -2.44 -16.48 1.57
CA ARG A 67 -3.20 -15.63 0.66
C ARG A 67 -4.67 -15.54 1.08
N ARG A 68 -5.25 -14.34 1.03
CA ARG A 68 -6.66 -14.04 1.40
C ARG A 68 -7.05 -14.35 2.85
N ARG A 69 -6.07 -14.57 3.75
CA ARG A 69 -6.31 -14.86 5.16
C ARG A 69 -5.59 -13.86 6.05
N LEU A 70 -6.10 -13.69 7.27
CA LEU A 70 -5.35 -13.17 8.40
C LEU A 70 -4.78 -14.36 9.17
N ASN A 71 -3.46 -14.46 9.20
CA ASN A 71 -2.75 -15.55 9.87
C ASN A 71 -2.28 -15.06 11.22
N GLY A 72 -2.21 -15.95 12.20
CA GLY A 72 -1.98 -15.49 13.56
C GLY A 72 -1.66 -16.61 14.52
N TRP A 73 -1.65 -16.23 15.78
CA TRP A 73 -1.50 -17.16 16.89
C TRP A 73 -2.47 -16.80 17.99
N THR A 74 -2.95 -17.81 18.69
CA THR A 74 -3.91 -17.69 19.78
C THR A 74 -3.64 -18.73 20.84
N ARG A 75 -4.27 -18.57 22.00
CA ARG A 75 -4.25 -19.57 23.06
C ARG A 75 -4.92 -20.86 22.56
N SER A 76 -4.20 -21.96 22.62
CA SER A 76 -4.64 -23.28 22.18
C SER A 76 -4.34 -24.30 23.27
N PRO A 77 -5.28 -24.54 24.20
CA PRO A 77 -5.08 -25.50 25.28
C PRO A 77 -4.72 -26.89 24.73
N GLY A 78 -3.63 -27.48 25.22
CA GLY A 78 -3.14 -28.79 24.76
C GLY A 78 -2.17 -28.74 23.59
N SER A 79 -1.90 -27.58 22.99
CA SER A 79 -0.76 -27.40 22.10
C SER A 79 0.55 -27.21 22.90
N TYR A 80 1.70 -27.33 22.23
CA TYR A 80 2.98 -26.96 22.82
C TYR A 80 2.92 -25.52 23.35
N GLN A 81 3.22 -25.35 24.64
CA GLN A 81 3.14 -24.06 25.36
C GLN A 81 1.74 -23.40 25.37
N ASN A 82 0.66 -24.18 25.14
CA ASN A 82 -0.73 -23.71 25.07
C ASN A 82 -0.98 -22.53 24.11
N TYR A 83 -0.14 -22.38 23.10
CA TYR A 83 -0.21 -21.31 22.10
C TYR A 83 0.01 -21.92 20.71
N GLY A 84 -0.89 -21.64 19.78
CA GLY A 84 -0.94 -22.32 18.48
C GLY A 84 -1.24 -21.37 17.34
N SER A 85 -0.88 -21.78 16.12
CA SER A 85 -1.22 -21.03 14.91
C SER A 85 -2.73 -21.06 14.65
N THR A 86 -3.24 -19.98 14.07
CA THR A 86 -4.63 -19.84 13.66
C THR A 86 -4.71 -19.02 12.37
N SER A 87 -5.81 -19.15 11.65
CA SER A 87 -6.08 -18.33 10.46
C SER A 87 -7.58 -18.04 10.37
N LEU A 88 -7.91 -16.85 9.86
CA LEU A 88 -9.29 -16.47 9.62
C LEU A 88 -9.44 -15.77 8.27
N ILE A 89 -10.63 -15.95 7.66
CA ILE A 89 -11.01 -15.24 6.44
C ILE A 89 -11.86 -14.03 6.85
N ARG A 90 -11.59 -12.89 6.21
CA ARG A 90 -12.28 -11.63 6.46
C ARG A 90 -12.74 -11.06 5.13
N GLU A 91 -14.02 -11.19 4.83
CA GLU A 91 -14.59 -10.66 3.60
C GLU A 91 -14.44 -9.14 3.49
N ASP A 92 -14.46 -8.43 4.61
CA ASP A 92 -14.16 -6.99 4.64
C ASP A 92 -12.69 -6.68 4.32
N LEU A 93 -11.73 -7.51 4.74
CA LEU A 93 -10.34 -7.37 4.30
C LEU A 93 -10.20 -7.63 2.79
N LEU A 94 -10.87 -8.66 2.27
CA LEU A 94 -10.85 -9.02 0.85
C LEU A 94 -11.53 -7.99 -0.04
N SER A 95 -12.53 -7.29 0.50
CA SER A 95 -13.28 -6.24 -0.19
C SER A 95 -12.82 -4.83 0.19
N LEU A 96 -11.64 -4.69 0.81
CA LEU A 96 -11.10 -3.40 1.22
C LEU A 96 -10.84 -2.50 0.01
N GLY A 97 -10.38 -3.06 -1.11
CA GLY A 97 -10.23 -2.33 -2.36
C GLY A 97 -11.53 -2.23 -3.13
N THR A 98 -11.80 -1.05 -3.70
CA THR A 98 -12.86 -0.85 -4.69
C THR A 98 -12.27 -0.52 -6.04
N VAL A 99 -13.01 -0.85 -7.10
CA VAL A 99 -12.72 -0.37 -8.45
C VAL A 99 -14.00 0.16 -9.08
N ARG A 100 -13.93 1.37 -9.63
CA ARG A 100 -14.99 1.97 -10.44
C ARG A 100 -14.46 2.18 -11.85
N GLU A 101 -15.19 1.71 -12.86
CA GLU A 101 -14.81 1.84 -14.26
C GLU A 101 -15.71 2.85 -14.98
N ILE A 102 -15.10 3.73 -15.77
CA ILE A 102 -15.77 4.70 -16.65
C ILE A 102 -15.31 4.39 -18.08
N HIS A 103 -16.22 3.99 -18.97
CA HIS A 103 -15.82 3.49 -20.29
C HIS A 103 -15.40 4.57 -21.30
N ARG A 104 -15.94 5.79 -21.17
CA ARG A 104 -15.68 6.92 -22.09
C ARG A 104 -15.27 8.16 -21.31
N TRP A 105 -14.22 8.01 -20.52
CA TRP A 105 -13.66 9.14 -19.80
C TRP A 105 -12.83 9.98 -20.78
N ASN A 106 -13.01 11.30 -20.72
CA ASN A 106 -12.30 12.25 -21.57
C ASN A 106 -11.31 13.03 -20.73
N CYS A 107 -10.11 13.22 -21.26
CA CYS A 107 -9.08 14.05 -20.65
C CYS A 107 -8.21 14.70 -21.71
N ASP A 108 -7.45 15.72 -21.33
CA ASP A 108 -6.35 16.21 -22.16
C ASP A 108 -5.09 15.36 -21.92
N ILE A 109 -4.24 15.20 -22.93
CA ILE A 109 -2.95 14.51 -22.80
C ILE A 109 -2.10 15.06 -21.64
N GLN A 110 -2.22 16.36 -21.34
CA GLN A 110 -1.48 17.03 -20.28
C GLN A 110 -1.91 16.59 -18.88
N GLN A 111 -3.12 16.03 -18.71
CA GLN A 111 -3.65 15.54 -17.43
C GLN A 111 -3.09 14.17 -17.04
N VAL A 112 -2.41 13.46 -17.94
CA VAL A 112 -1.74 12.19 -17.60
C VAL A 112 -0.43 12.46 -16.89
N ASP A 113 -0.17 11.81 -15.77
CA ASP A 113 1.00 12.04 -14.90
C ASP A 113 2.09 10.99 -15.05
N GLY A 114 1.79 9.83 -15.62
CA GLY A 114 2.77 8.77 -15.77
C GLY A 114 2.27 7.53 -16.48
N PHE A 115 3.07 6.47 -16.40
CA PHE A 115 2.91 5.24 -17.18
C PHE A 115 3.01 3.98 -16.32
N SER A 116 2.41 2.88 -16.77
CA SER A 116 2.70 1.54 -16.26
C SER A 116 3.93 0.91 -16.88
N ALA A 117 4.18 1.15 -18.18
CA ALA A 117 5.26 0.51 -18.92
C ALA A 117 6.06 1.50 -19.77
N SER A 118 7.37 1.26 -19.85
CA SER A 118 8.28 2.02 -20.71
C SER A 118 9.56 1.24 -20.97
N LYS A 119 10.23 1.53 -22.10
CA LYS A 119 11.61 1.08 -22.35
C LYS A 119 12.60 1.78 -21.42
N SER A 120 12.27 2.99 -20.97
CA SER A 120 13.02 3.69 -19.92
C SER A 120 12.64 3.18 -18.53
N GLU A 121 13.59 3.18 -17.60
CA GLU A 121 13.32 2.91 -16.20
C GLU A 121 12.59 4.09 -15.54
N LEU A 122 11.25 4.01 -15.52
CA LEU A 122 10.37 5.11 -15.08
C LEU A 122 10.70 5.67 -13.70
N ARG A 123 11.18 4.83 -12.77
CA ARG A 123 11.53 5.21 -11.39
C ARG A 123 12.69 6.21 -11.29
N LYS A 124 13.44 6.40 -12.37
CA LYS A 124 14.53 7.40 -12.45
C LYS A 124 14.04 8.81 -12.78
N PHE A 125 12.74 8.99 -13.05
CA PHE A 125 12.18 10.25 -13.53
C PHE A 125 11.05 10.77 -12.64
N LYS A 126 11.10 12.06 -12.33
CA LYS A 126 10.06 12.77 -11.57
C LYS A 126 8.98 13.37 -12.46
N SER A 127 9.28 13.59 -13.74
CA SER A 127 8.34 14.09 -14.73
C SER A 127 8.57 13.44 -16.08
N MET A 128 7.52 13.43 -16.91
CA MET A 128 7.62 12.95 -18.29
C MET A 128 8.49 13.88 -19.14
N ASP A 129 8.47 15.19 -18.87
CA ASP A 129 9.35 16.17 -19.49
C ASP A 129 10.83 15.77 -19.29
N ALA A 130 11.24 15.49 -18.04
CA ALA A 130 12.61 15.07 -17.76
C ALA A 130 12.98 13.73 -18.44
N MET A 131 11.99 12.84 -18.62
CA MET A 131 12.20 11.59 -19.36
C MET A 131 12.50 11.85 -20.84
N VAL A 132 11.71 12.69 -21.50
CA VAL A 132 11.88 12.92 -22.95
C VAL A 132 13.04 13.83 -23.28
N GLU A 133 13.34 14.82 -22.44
CA GLU A 133 14.54 15.66 -22.58
C GLU A 133 15.81 14.81 -22.47
N ARG A 134 15.85 13.86 -21.54
CA ARG A 134 17.02 12.99 -21.36
C ARG A 134 17.11 11.89 -22.42
N ASN A 135 16.01 11.21 -22.71
CA ASN A 135 16.04 9.95 -23.45
C ASN A 135 15.46 10.06 -24.88
N SER A 136 14.90 11.20 -25.28
CA SER A 136 14.13 11.32 -26.54
C SER A 136 14.16 12.71 -27.16
N GLN A 137 15.27 13.43 -27.01
CA GLN A 137 15.44 14.77 -27.57
C GLN A 137 15.05 14.89 -29.06
N PRO A 138 15.36 13.92 -29.96
CA PRO A 138 14.95 13.99 -31.37
C PRO A 138 13.43 13.94 -31.59
N MET A 139 12.67 13.39 -30.65
CA MET A 139 11.20 13.32 -30.73
C MET A 139 10.54 14.64 -30.34
N ILE A 140 11.25 15.55 -29.67
CA ILE A 140 10.74 16.85 -29.21
C ILE A 140 11.38 18.04 -29.95
N THR A 141 12.27 17.78 -30.91
CA THR A 141 13.00 18.82 -31.64
C THR A 141 12.73 18.71 -33.16
N PRO A 142 12.29 19.78 -33.84
CA PRO A 142 11.84 21.05 -33.28
C PRO A 142 10.47 20.91 -32.56
N VAL A 143 10.15 21.87 -31.69
CA VAL A 143 8.84 21.93 -31.02
C VAL A 143 7.82 22.56 -31.99
N THR A 144 7.15 21.73 -32.79
CA THR A 144 6.18 22.18 -33.80
C THR A 144 4.93 21.29 -33.85
N GLN A 145 3.89 21.78 -34.52
CA GLN A 145 2.65 21.04 -34.75
C GLN A 145 2.89 19.74 -35.55
N GLU A 146 3.76 19.78 -36.55
CA GLU A 146 4.08 18.60 -37.38
C GLU A 146 4.75 17.51 -36.54
N LYS A 147 5.65 17.89 -35.63
CA LYS A 147 6.32 16.96 -34.72
C LYS A 147 5.36 16.38 -33.68
N LEU A 148 4.38 17.17 -33.22
CA LEU A 148 3.29 16.68 -32.38
C LEU A 148 2.50 15.58 -33.11
N GLU A 149 2.06 15.85 -34.33
CA GLU A 149 1.30 14.88 -35.13
C GLU A 149 2.09 13.62 -35.46
N GLU A 150 3.38 13.74 -35.75
CA GLU A 150 4.28 12.60 -35.96
C GLU A 150 4.27 11.67 -34.75
N ASN A 151 4.41 12.22 -33.54
CA ASN A 151 4.39 11.44 -32.30
C ASN A 151 3.01 10.80 -32.05
N LEU A 152 1.92 11.54 -32.28
CA LEU A 152 0.56 11.04 -32.05
C LEU A 152 0.15 9.92 -33.02
N ARG A 153 0.74 9.86 -34.22
CA ARG A 153 0.51 8.79 -35.20
C ARG A 153 1.22 7.48 -34.85
N TRP A 154 2.04 7.45 -33.79
CA TRP A 154 2.74 6.24 -33.39
C TRP A 154 1.76 5.15 -32.94
N ASP A 155 1.83 3.99 -33.59
CA ASP A 155 0.85 2.91 -33.46
C ASP A 155 0.82 2.30 -32.05
N GLU A 156 1.93 2.36 -31.30
CA GLU A 156 1.98 1.89 -29.92
C GLU A 156 1.35 2.83 -28.90
N ILE A 157 0.89 4.03 -29.29
CA ILE A 157 0.00 4.83 -28.45
C ILE A 157 -1.41 4.27 -28.58
N ARG A 158 -1.63 3.11 -27.93
CA ARG A 158 -2.82 2.30 -28.18
C ARG A 158 -4.09 2.98 -27.66
N ILE A 159 -4.00 3.86 -26.66
CA ILE A 159 -5.15 4.66 -26.24
C ILE A 159 -5.74 5.53 -27.37
N ILE A 160 -4.96 5.84 -28.41
CA ILE A 160 -5.42 6.53 -29.62
C ILE A 160 -5.66 5.54 -30.75
N SER A 161 -4.75 4.58 -30.95
CA SER A 161 -4.77 3.69 -32.13
C SER A 161 -5.66 2.45 -32.00
N ARG A 162 -6.03 2.02 -30.77
CA ARG A 162 -6.79 0.78 -30.48
C ARG A 162 -7.61 0.88 -29.17
N GLU A 163 -8.93 0.78 -29.27
CA GLU A 163 -9.85 1.04 -28.15
C GLU A 163 -9.76 0.11 -26.92
N ASP A 164 -9.17 -1.09 -27.04
CA ASP A 164 -9.29 -2.14 -26.01
C ASP A 164 -8.00 -2.43 -25.20
N HIS A 165 -6.85 -1.90 -25.61
CA HIS A 165 -5.56 -2.27 -25.02
C HIS A 165 -5.13 -1.40 -23.84
N ASP A 166 -4.91 -0.11 -24.07
CA ASP A 166 -4.46 0.82 -23.03
C ASP A 166 -5.68 1.43 -22.31
N TYR A 167 -5.51 1.82 -21.06
CA TYR A 167 -6.56 2.46 -20.27
C TYR A 167 -5.97 3.42 -19.23
N PHE A 168 -6.78 4.31 -18.69
CA PHE A 168 -6.35 5.21 -17.62
C PHE A 168 -6.60 4.60 -16.25
N SER A 169 -5.79 4.96 -15.26
CA SER A 169 -6.05 4.60 -13.87
C SER A 169 -5.60 5.64 -12.87
N THR A 170 -6.37 5.77 -11.81
CA THR A 170 -6.01 6.55 -10.63
C THR A 170 -6.28 5.73 -9.39
N TRP A 171 -5.36 5.84 -8.45
CA TRP A 171 -5.58 5.41 -7.07
C TRP A 171 -5.96 6.66 -6.30
N GLU A 172 -7.13 6.66 -5.67
CA GLU A 172 -7.69 7.89 -5.13
C GLU A 172 -6.73 8.55 -4.12
N TRP A 173 -6.07 7.75 -3.26
CA TRP A 173 -5.08 8.23 -2.28
C TRP A 173 -3.79 8.79 -2.90
N ASP A 174 -3.55 8.56 -4.19
CA ASP A 174 -2.42 9.09 -4.92
C ASP A 174 -2.77 10.33 -5.75
N GLY A 175 -3.97 10.34 -6.33
CA GLY A 175 -4.56 11.46 -7.07
C GLY A 175 -4.08 11.63 -8.51
N ARG A 176 -2.94 11.04 -8.89
CA ARG A 176 -2.40 11.13 -10.25
C ARG A 176 -3.15 10.23 -11.24
N VAL A 177 -3.17 10.63 -12.51
CA VAL A 177 -3.71 9.84 -13.62
C VAL A 177 -2.59 9.13 -14.35
N PHE A 178 -2.63 7.80 -14.40
CA PHE A 178 -1.65 7.00 -15.12
C PHE A 178 -2.26 6.44 -16.40
N LEU A 179 -1.49 6.47 -17.48
CA LEU A 179 -1.77 5.63 -18.64
C LEU A 179 -1.23 4.22 -18.37
N ILE A 180 -2.13 3.25 -18.28
CA ILE A 180 -1.80 1.85 -18.19
C ILE A 180 -1.57 1.31 -19.59
N ASN A 181 -0.34 1.47 -20.06
CA ASN A 181 0.12 1.11 -21.39
C ASN A 181 1.01 -0.14 -21.39
N SER A 182 1.23 -0.66 -22.59
CA SER A 182 2.23 -1.70 -22.89
C SER A 182 3.37 -1.22 -23.82
N GLY A 183 3.22 -0.06 -24.45
CA GLY A 183 4.21 0.55 -25.35
C GLY A 183 3.95 2.04 -25.57
N GLY A 184 4.71 2.70 -26.46
CA GLY A 184 4.43 4.08 -26.87
C GLY A 184 4.71 5.20 -25.87
N SER A 185 5.22 4.92 -24.66
CA SER A 185 5.44 5.91 -23.59
C SER A 185 6.32 7.10 -23.99
N HIS A 186 7.35 6.88 -24.82
CA HIS A 186 8.25 7.92 -25.31
C HIS A 186 7.54 8.90 -26.25
N HIS A 187 6.80 8.38 -27.23
CA HIS A 187 6.01 9.19 -28.16
C HIS A 187 4.86 9.91 -27.46
N PHE A 188 4.17 9.25 -26.52
CA PHE A 188 3.13 9.88 -25.72
C PHE A 188 3.69 11.05 -24.90
N ALA A 189 4.81 10.84 -24.20
CA ALA A 189 5.44 11.88 -23.40
C ALA A 189 5.97 13.03 -24.29
N ALA A 190 6.50 12.73 -25.48
CA ALA A 190 6.96 13.74 -26.44
C ALA A 190 5.78 14.56 -26.98
N ALA A 191 4.66 13.91 -27.31
CA ALA A 191 3.43 14.58 -27.71
C ALA A 191 2.92 15.51 -26.60
N LYS A 192 2.85 15.03 -25.35
CA LYS A 192 2.49 15.86 -24.19
C LYS A 192 3.43 17.07 -24.05
N TYR A 193 4.73 16.83 -24.17
CA TYR A 193 5.77 17.86 -24.04
C TYR A 193 5.60 18.99 -25.05
N ILE A 194 5.36 18.63 -26.31
CA ILE A 194 5.17 19.58 -27.42
C ILE A 194 3.84 20.30 -27.28
N ALA A 195 2.73 19.55 -27.10
CA ALA A 195 1.37 20.09 -26.96
C ALA A 195 1.30 21.20 -25.90
N LYS A 196 1.91 20.94 -24.73
CA LYS A 196 2.02 21.93 -23.64
C LYS A 196 2.76 23.21 -24.05
N ARG A 197 3.82 23.10 -24.85
CA ARG A 197 4.68 24.24 -25.24
C ARG A 197 4.10 25.07 -26.38
N ILE A 198 3.35 24.45 -27.28
CA ILE A 198 2.64 25.16 -28.36
C ILE A 198 1.21 25.57 -27.97
N GLY A 199 0.76 25.21 -26.76
CA GLY A 199 -0.55 25.59 -26.23
C GLY A 199 -1.73 24.88 -26.90
N VAL A 200 -1.53 23.65 -27.38
CA VAL A 200 -2.56 22.86 -28.06
C VAL A 200 -3.12 21.79 -27.12
N ASN A 201 -4.44 21.68 -27.08
CA ASN A 201 -5.12 20.59 -26.39
C ASN A 201 -5.16 19.36 -27.29
N VAL A 202 -4.88 18.19 -26.71
CA VAL A 202 -4.97 16.88 -27.36
C VAL A 202 -5.95 16.04 -26.55
N PRO A 203 -7.24 15.99 -26.94
CA PRO A 203 -8.23 15.20 -26.24
C PRO A 203 -7.96 13.71 -26.41
N LEU A 204 -8.07 12.98 -25.31
CA LEU A 204 -8.02 11.54 -25.25
C LEU A 204 -9.33 11.01 -24.69
N THR A 205 -9.75 9.85 -25.17
CA THR A 205 -10.93 9.15 -24.67
C THR A 205 -10.56 7.70 -24.42
N GLY A 206 -11.03 7.13 -23.32
CA GLY A 206 -10.86 5.70 -23.09
C GLY A 206 -11.47 5.23 -21.78
N ARG A 207 -11.19 3.96 -21.47
CA ARG A 207 -11.56 3.36 -20.20
C ARG A 207 -10.73 3.97 -19.08
N TYR A 208 -11.36 4.27 -17.96
CA TYR A 208 -10.72 4.83 -16.78
C TYR A 208 -11.13 4.05 -15.54
N LYS A 209 -10.14 3.55 -14.81
CA LYS A 209 -10.33 2.80 -13.56
C LYS A 209 -9.92 3.65 -12.36
N VAL A 210 -10.85 3.83 -11.44
CA VAL A 210 -10.61 4.54 -10.18
C VAL A 210 -10.58 3.51 -9.05
N TYR A 211 -9.43 3.39 -8.40
CA TYR A 211 -9.20 2.48 -7.29
C TYR A 211 -9.33 3.22 -5.95
N GLY A 212 -10.22 2.74 -5.10
CA GLY A 212 -10.54 3.35 -3.81
C GLY A 212 -10.42 2.39 -2.63
N ILE A 213 -10.70 2.93 -1.45
CA ILE A 213 -10.79 2.16 -0.20
C ILE A 213 -12.27 2.08 0.19
N ASN A 214 -12.77 0.86 0.37
CA ASN A 214 -14.11 0.59 0.86
C ASN A 214 -14.23 1.00 2.33
N GLN A 215 -14.85 2.14 2.60
CA GLN A 215 -14.99 2.68 3.96
C GLN A 215 -15.84 1.79 4.87
N VAL A 216 -16.83 1.07 4.33
CA VAL A 216 -17.67 0.13 5.11
C VAL A 216 -16.84 -1.06 5.57
N ALA A 217 -16.06 -1.63 4.67
CA ALA A 217 -15.12 -2.71 5.00
C ALA A 217 -14.07 -2.26 6.01
N LEU A 218 -13.47 -1.08 5.82
CA LEU A 218 -12.52 -0.50 6.76
C LEU A 218 -13.13 -0.27 8.14
N ALA A 219 -14.36 0.25 8.21
CA ALA A 219 -15.07 0.45 9.48
C ALA A 219 -15.33 -0.89 10.19
N SER A 220 -15.72 -1.94 9.45
CA SER A 220 -15.90 -3.29 9.99
C SER A 220 -14.59 -3.87 10.55
N LEU A 221 -13.47 -3.73 9.84
CA LEU A 221 -12.15 -4.15 10.35
C LEU A 221 -11.76 -3.38 11.61
N ARG A 222 -11.92 -2.05 11.62
CA ARG A 222 -11.58 -1.20 12.78
C ARG A 222 -12.50 -1.40 13.97
N ARG A 223 -13.73 -1.88 13.77
CA ARG A 223 -14.62 -2.28 14.85
C ARG A 223 -14.09 -3.52 15.57
N ASP A 224 -13.57 -4.49 14.82
CA ASP A 224 -13.20 -5.80 15.35
C ASP A 224 -11.73 -5.87 15.78
N PHE A 225 -10.86 -5.05 15.19
CA PHE A 225 -9.42 -5.05 15.44
C PHE A 225 -8.87 -3.66 15.74
N ASP A 226 -7.87 -3.59 16.62
CA ASP A 226 -6.86 -2.54 16.58
C ASP A 226 -5.75 -2.97 15.62
N MET A 227 -5.32 -2.05 14.74
CA MET A 227 -4.42 -2.36 13.62
C MET A 227 -3.16 -1.52 13.70
N PHE A 228 -1.99 -2.15 13.75
CA PHE A 228 -0.69 -1.45 13.90
C PHE A 228 0.31 -1.84 12.82
N VAL A 229 1.19 -0.91 12.46
CA VAL A 229 2.34 -1.17 11.57
C VAL A 229 3.57 -1.51 12.40
N LEU A 230 4.22 -2.63 12.07
CA LEU A 230 5.45 -3.09 12.73
C LEU A 230 6.52 -3.44 11.71
N SER A 231 7.79 -3.35 12.10
CA SER A 231 8.88 -4.00 11.38
C SER A 231 8.68 -5.51 11.34
N TRP A 232 8.92 -6.12 10.17
CA TRP A 232 8.71 -7.53 9.92
C TRP A 232 9.97 -8.28 9.50
N HIS A 233 11.12 -7.84 9.99
CA HIS A 233 12.35 -8.61 9.90
C HIS A 233 12.33 -9.81 10.86
N CYS A 234 13.01 -10.90 10.49
CA CYS A 234 12.98 -12.18 11.22
C CYS A 234 13.20 -12.02 12.74
N LYS A 235 14.20 -11.22 13.16
CA LYS A 235 14.46 -10.99 14.59
C LYS A 235 13.29 -10.29 15.30
N GLN A 236 12.79 -9.20 14.74
CA GLN A 236 11.67 -8.41 15.28
C GLN A 236 10.39 -9.26 15.34
N GLN A 237 10.11 -10.02 14.29
CA GLN A 237 8.99 -10.96 14.23
C GLN A 237 9.08 -12.01 15.35
N MET A 238 10.25 -12.64 15.52
CA MET A 238 10.45 -13.66 16.56
C MET A 238 10.34 -13.08 17.97
N ASP A 239 10.91 -11.90 18.22
CA ASP A 239 10.86 -11.24 19.52
C ASP A 239 9.42 -10.82 19.87
N PHE A 240 8.68 -10.27 18.91
CA PHE A 240 7.26 -9.94 19.08
C PHE A 240 6.44 -11.20 19.33
N HIS A 241 6.62 -12.25 18.53
CA HIS A 241 5.91 -13.52 18.70
C HIS A 241 6.13 -14.12 20.10
N ARG A 242 7.38 -14.13 20.60
CA ARG A 242 7.69 -14.62 21.95
C ARG A 242 6.99 -13.80 23.04
N ALA A 243 6.92 -12.48 22.89
CA ALA A 243 6.19 -11.62 23.83
C ALA A 243 4.68 -11.93 23.84
N MET A 244 4.09 -12.12 22.66
CA MET A 244 2.67 -12.46 22.50
C MET A 244 2.35 -13.86 23.01
N GLN A 245 3.21 -14.84 22.72
CA GLN A 245 3.08 -16.21 23.19
C GLN A 245 3.12 -16.27 24.72
N ARG A 246 4.08 -15.58 25.33
CA ARG A 246 4.26 -15.61 26.78
C ARG A 246 3.11 -14.93 27.53
N PHE A 247 2.57 -13.85 26.95
CA PHE A 247 1.36 -13.22 27.46
C PHE A 247 0.07 -13.93 27.01
N GLU A 248 0.16 -14.99 26.20
CA GLU A 248 -0.92 -15.69 25.50
C GLU A 248 -1.96 -14.73 24.88
N ALA A 249 -1.51 -13.64 24.26
CA ALA A 249 -2.39 -12.71 23.56
C ALA A 249 -2.61 -13.15 22.12
N THR A 250 -3.86 -13.18 21.67
CA THR A 250 -4.15 -13.43 20.25
C THR A 250 -3.71 -12.26 19.39
N TYR A 251 -3.11 -12.56 18.25
CA TYR A 251 -2.89 -11.58 17.19
C TYR A 251 -2.93 -12.24 15.82
N TYR A 252 -3.25 -11.44 14.83
CA TYR A 252 -3.10 -11.78 13.43
C TYR A 252 -2.16 -10.81 12.75
N TRP A 253 -1.65 -11.18 11.59
CA TRP A 253 -0.75 -10.37 10.81
C TRP A 253 -0.99 -10.55 9.32
N LYS A 254 -0.55 -9.56 8.55
CA LYS A 254 -0.54 -9.58 7.09
C LYS A 254 0.59 -8.74 6.52
N ASP A 255 1.17 -9.21 5.41
CA ASP A 255 2.12 -8.44 4.60
C ASP A 255 1.49 -7.12 4.14
N LEU A 256 2.24 -6.03 4.20
CA LEU A 256 1.80 -4.74 3.65
C LEU A 256 2.08 -4.67 2.13
N PRO A 257 1.29 -3.90 1.37
CA PRO A 257 1.57 -3.68 -0.04
C PRO A 257 2.93 -3.00 -0.23
N ARG A 258 3.57 -3.27 -1.38
CA ARG A 258 4.78 -2.56 -1.80
C ARG A 258 4.59 -1.03 -1.71
N PRO A 259 5.61 -0.29 -1.26
CA PRO A 259 6.99 -0.73 -1.02
C PRO A 259 7.26 -1.25 0.41
N TYR A 260 6.25 -1.37 1.27
CA TYR A 260 6.40 -1.68 2.70
C TYR A 260 6.62 -3.17 3.01
N THR A 261 7.36 -3.88 2.16
CA THR A 261 7.52 -5.34 2.26
C THR A 261 8.40 -5.81 3.42
N ASP A 262 9.09 -4.89 4.09
CA ASP A 262 9.84 -5.11 5.32
C ASP A 262 9.02 -4.84 6.59
N GLN A 263 7.73 -4.56 6.43
CA GLN A 263 6.77 -4.25 7.48
C GLN A 263 5.53 -5.12 7.35
N ALA A 264 4.76 -5.24 8.43
CA ALA A 264 3.49 -5.96 8.46
C ALA A 264 2.43 -5.18 9.23
N ALA A 265 1.18 -5.44 8.86
CA ALA A 265 0.03 -5.06 9.64
C ALA A 265 -0.22 -6.11 10.72
N ILE A 266 -0.28 -5.69 11.98
CA ILE A 266 -0.73 -6.50 13.11
C ILE A 266 -2.17 -6.15 13.44
N PHE A 267 -3.01 -7.18 13.59
CA PHE A 267 -4.41 -7.09 13.94
C PHE A 267 -4.63 -7.71 15.32
N LEU A 268 -5.09 -6.89 16.27
CA LEU A 268 -5.36 -7.30 17.65
C LEU A 268 -6.87 -7.33 17.88
N PRO A 269 -7.48 -8.50 18.11
CA PRO A 269 -8.93 -8.61 18.27
C PRO A 269 -9.41 -7.87 19.51
N LYS A 270 -10.29 -6.88 19.32
CA LYS A 270 -10.83 -6.03 20.39
C LYS A 270 -11.69 -6.78 21.40
N ALA A 271 -12.29 -7.89 20.98
CA ALA A 271 -13.10 -8.75 21.84
C ALA A 271 -12.25 -9.49 22.90
N GLU A 272 -10.92 -9.57 22.72
CA GLU A 272 -10.05 -10.31 23.62
C GLU A 272 -9.27 -9.39 24.56
N LYS A 273 -9.47 -9.58 25.88
CA LYS A 273 -8.87 -8.74 26.93
C LYS A 273 -7.34 -8.60 26.81
N ARG A 274 -6.64 -9.71 26.55
CA ARG A 274 -5.16 -9.71 26.44
C ARG A 274 -4.68 -9.00 25.17
N ALA A 275 -5.35 -9.18 24.04
CA ALA A 275 -5.05 -8.42 22.82
C ALA A 275 -5.34 -6.92 23.00
N GLY A 276 -6.39 -6.56 23.75
CA GLY A 276 -6.68 -5.18 24.15
C GLY A 276 -5.53 -4.56 24.97
N LYS A 277 -4.95 -5.29 25.93
CA LYS A 277 -3.78 -4.82 26.69
C LYS A 277 -2.52 -4.62 25.85
N VAL A 278 -2.31 -5.48 24.86
CA VAL A 278 -1.23 -5.27 23.88
C VAL A 278 -1.49 -4.00 23.06
N SER A 279 -2.74 -3.76 22.66
CA SER A 279 -3.13 -2.57 21.89
C SER A 279 -2.90 -1.26 22.65
N GLU A 280 -3.22 -1.24 23.95
CA GLU A 280 -2.90 -0.11 24.85
C GLU A 280 -1.40 0.18 24.85
N VAL A 281 -0.56 -0.85 25.07
CA VAL A 281 0.90 -0.72 25.13
C VAL A 281 1.50 -0.25 23.81
N LEU A 282 1.05 -0.78 22.66
CA LEU A 282 1.52 -0.33 21.34
C LEU A 282 1.12 1.12 21.07
N ARG A 283 -0.09 1.53 21.46
CA ARG A 283 -0.56 2.91 21.31
C ARG A 283 0.25 3.88 22.17
N GLU A 284 0.50 3.54 23.44
CA GLU A 284 1.33 4.33 24.36
C GLU A 284 2.78 4.44 23.85
N ALA A 285 3.29 3.39 23.21
CA ALA A 285 4.62 3.38 22.59
C ALA A 285 4.68 4.07 21.22
N GLY A 286 3.59 4.70 20.76
CA GLY A 286 3.56 5.49 19.54
C GLY A 286 3.67 4.67 18.24
N PHE A 287 3.18 3.43 18.25
CA PHE A 287 3.06 2.66 17.00
C PHE A 287 2.00 3.28 16.10
N GLN A 288 2.25 3.26 14.79
CA GLN A 288 1.30 3.83 13.83
C GLN A 288 0.03 2.98 13.76
N ASP A 289 -1.12 3.62 13.96
CA ASP A 289 -2.44 3.02 13.76
C ASP A 289 -2.74 2.95 12.25
N LEU A 290 -2.70 1.74 11.69
CA LEU A 290 -2.94 1.49 10.29
C LEU A 290 -4.41 1.77 9.92
N GLY A 291 -5.36 1.49 10.82
CA GLY A 291 -6.78 1.74 10.57
C GLY A 291 -7.07 3.23 10.41
N LEU A 292 -6.48 4.07 11.27
CA LEU A 292 -6.55 5.52 11.17
C LEU A 292 -5.82 6.05 9.93
N TYR A 293 -4.65 5.48 9.60
CA TYR A 293 -3.92 5.83 8.38
C TYR A 293 -4.79 5.58 7.12
N LEU A 294 -5.35 4.38 6.98
CA LEU A 294 -6.22 4.03 5.86
C LEU A 294 -7.49 4.88 5.81
N LEU A 295 -8.05 5.26 6.96
CA LEU A 295 -9.21 6.15 7.01
C LEU A 295 -8.85 7.55 6.48
N LYS A 296 -7.68 8.08 6.83
CA LYS A 296 -7.21 9.37 6.30
C LYS A 296 -7.06 9.29 4.78
N LEU A 297 -6.48 8.22 4.26
CA LEU A 297 -6.37 7.99 2.82
C LEU A 297 -7.75 7.91 2.14
N ALA A 298 -8.71 7.23 2.75
CA ALA A 298 -10.07 7.10 2.22
C ALA A 298 -10.90 8.39 2.28
N ASN A 299 -10.50 9.37 3.10
CA ASN A 299 -11.20 10.65 3.27
C ASN A 299 -10.54 11.80 2.50
N ALA A 300 -9.22 11.78 2.31
CA ALA A 300 -8.51 12.77 1.49
C ALA A 300 -9.03 12.83 0.04
N THR A 301 -9.72 11.79 -0.38
CA THR A 301 -10.22 11.54 -1.73
C THR A 301 -11.62 12.12 -1.97
N ALA A 302 -12.40 12.37 -0.92
CA ALA A 302 -13.73 12.97 -1.03
C ALA A 302 -13.71 14.43 -1.56
N HIS A 303 -12.56 15.11 -1.49
CA HIS A 303 -12.41 16.48 -1.98
C HIS A 303 -11.94 16.60 -3.44
N HIS A 304 -11.42 15.54 -4.06
CA HIS A 304 -10.94 15.60 -5.45
C HIS A 304 -11.99 15.23 -6.49
N VAL A 305 -13.05 14.49 -6.12
CA VAL A 305 -14.11 14.08 -7.06
C VAL A 305 -15.14 15.19 -7.30
N SER A 306 -15.14 16.26 -6.50
CA SER A 306 -16.09 17.37 -6.64
C SER A 306 -15.72 18.39 -7.73
N VAL A 307 -14.62 18.18 -8.47
CA VAL A 307 -14.08 19.15 -9.44
C VAL A 307 -13.81 18.50 -10.82
N VAL A 308 -14.58 17.47 -11.19
CA VAL A 308 -14.61 16.95 -12.57
C VAL A 308 -16.04 16.94 -13.08
#